data_AF-A0A109D5F9-F1
#
_entry.id   AF-A0A109D5F9-F1
#
_cell.length_a   1.000
_cell.length_b   1.000
_cell.length_c   1.000
_cell.angle_alpha   90.00
_cell.angle_beta   90.00
_cell.angle_gamma   90.00
#
_symmetry.space_group_name_H-M   'P 1'
#
loop_
_entity.id
_entity.type
_entity.pdbx_description
1 polymer ?
#
loop_
_entity_poly.entity_id
_entity_poly.type
_entity_poly.pdbx_seq_one_letter_code
_entity_poly.pdbx_strand_id
1 'polypeptide(L)'
;MKFYFLAWKRSLDFVGRSSREEYWMFILVHILVSVGCIVADMAMDMTTWFDTIYGILSFIPMLSAIVRRLHDINRSGYWGLVFFIPAVGPFWLIYLLVKSTNVQNDQEALA
;
A
#
# COMPACT_ATOMS: atom_id res chain seq x y z
N MET A 1 -2.77 -13.10 10.29
CA MET A 1 -1.83 -12.35 11.16
C MET A 1 -0.38 -12.37 10.67
N LYS A 2 0.20 -13.51 10.22
CA LYS A 2 1.58 -13.59 9.69
C LYS A 2 1.91 -12.57 8.59
N PHE A 3 0.98 -12.31 7.67
CA PHE A 3 1.18 -11.38 6.55
C PHE A 3 1.37 -9.92 6.97
N TYR A 4 0.76 -9.48 8.08
CA TYR A 4 0.90 -8.10 8.55
C TYR A 4 2.32 -7.81 9.09
N PHE A 5 2.84 -8.72 9.93
CA PHE A 5 4.22 -8.62 10.41
C PHE A 5 5.24 -8.80 9.30
N LEU A 6 4.92 -9.60 8.27
CA LEU A 6 5.76 -9.76 7.09
C LEU A 6 5.83 -8.46 6.25
N ALA A 7 4.70 -7.76 6.09
CA ALA A 7 4.64 -6.48 5.39
C ALA A 7 5.48 -5.39 6.10
N TRP A 8 5.44 -5.35 7.43
CA TRP A 8 6.29 -4.46 8.22
C TRP A 8 7.77 -4.88 8.20
N LYS A 9 8.08 -6.18 8.28
CA LYS A 9 9.48 -6.66 8.24
C LYS A 9 10.12 -6.43 6.88
N ARG A 10 9.35 -6.65 5.82
CA ARG A 10 9.69 -6.27 4.46
C ARG A 10 9.10 -4.88 4.21
N SER A 11 9.21 -3.88 5.06
CA SER A 11 8.76 -2.53 4.64
C SER A 11 9.86 -1.79 3.87
N LEU A 12 11.11 -2.19 4.07
CA LEU A 12 12.29 -1.55 3.46
C LEU A 12 12.80 -2.24 2.18
N ASP A 13 12.20 -3.36 1.77
CA ASP A 13 12.61 -4.14 0.59
C ASP A 13 11.92 -3.63 -0.70
N PHE A 14 12.40 -2.58 -1.36
CA PHE A 14 11.70 -2.03 -2.54
C PHE A 14 11.80 -2.90 -3.81
N VAL A 15 12.52 -4.02 -3.76
CA VAL A 15 12.81 -4.88 -4.93
C VAL A 15 11.84 -6.06 -5.02
N GLY A 16 11.32 -6.53 -3.88
CA GLY A 16 10.40 -7.66 -3.83
C GLY A 16 9.07 -7.47 -4.58
N ARG A 17 8.36 -8.58 -4.80
CA ARG A 17 6.96 -8.60 -5.25
C ARG A 17 6.04 -8.86 -4.07
N SER A 18 4.84 -8.28 -4.08
CA SER A 18 3.83 -8.51 -3.06
C SER A 18 2.52 -8.93 -3.73
N SER A 19 1.93 -9.99 -3.22
CA SER A 19 0.66 -10.49 -3.75
C SER A 19 -0.48 -9.53 -3.42
N ARG A 20 -1.61 -9.66 -4.12
CA ARG A 20 -2.81 -8.83 -3.84
C ARG A 20 -3.30 -8.99 -2.42
N GLU A 21 -3.26 -10.22 -1.90
CA GLU A 21 -3.69 -10.52 -0.54
C GLU A 21 -2.81 -9.81 0.48
N GLU A 22 -1.49 -9.79 0.28
CA GLU A 22 -0.57 -9.07 1.16
C GLU A 22 -0.83 -7.56 1.14
N TYR A 23 -1.00 -6.98 -0.06
CA TYR A 23 -1.29 -5.55 -0.21
C TYR A 23 -2.60 -5.16 0.48
N TRP A 24 -3.70 -5.85 0.18
CA TRP A 24 -5.02 -5.54 0.76
C TRP A 24 -5.09 -5.80 2.26
N MET A 25 -4.40 -6.83 2.77
CA MET A 25 -4.31 -7.07 4.21
C MET A 25 -3.51 -5.97 4.91
N PHE A 26 -2.44 -5.46 4.30
CA PHE A 26 -1.71 -4.30 4.84
C PHE A 26 -2.60 -3.06 4.90
N ILE A 27 -3.31 -2.74 3.80
CA ILE A 27 -4.23 -1.59 3.75
C ILE A 27 -5.34 -1.71 4.79
N LEU A 28 -5.96 -2.89 4.92
CA LEU A 28 -7.03 -3.12 5.87
C LEU A 28 -6.56 -2.87 7.32
N VAL A 29 -5.41 -3.44 7.71
CA VAL A 29 -4.89 -3.24 9.06
C VAL A 29 -4.44 -1.79 9.27
N HIS A 30 -3.85 -1.15 8.26
CA HIS A 30 -3.49 0.26 8.33
C HIS A 30 -4.71 1.15 8.59
N ILE A 31 -5.83 0.91 7.89
CA ILE A 31 -7.10 1.59 8.14
C ILE A 31 -7.59 1.35 9.56
N LEU A 32 -7.58 0.10 10.05
CA LEU A 32 -8.00 -0.21 11.41
C LEU A 32 -7.16 0.49 12.47
N VAL A 33 -5.83 0.54 12.29
CA VAL A 33 -4.93 1.21 13.23
C VAL A 33 -5.13 2.73 13.18
N SER A 34 -5.26 3.33 12.00
CA SER A 34 -5.52 4.77 11.86
C SER A 34 -6.86 5.17 12.50
N VAL A 35 -7.93 4.41 12.27
CA VAL A 35 -9.22 4.63 12.96
C VAL A 35 -9.06 4.52 14.48
N GLY A 36 -8.29 3.55 14.96
CA GLY A 36 -7.97 3.40 16.39
C GLY A 36 -7.21 4.61 16.96
N CYS A 37 -6.24 5.15 16.22
CA CYS A 37 -5.50 6.36 16.60
C CYS A 37 -6.42 7.58 16.71
N ILE A 38 -7.30 7.78 15.72
CA ILE A 38 -8.26 8.90 15.72
C ILE A 38 -9.21 8.80 16.92
N VAL A 39 -9.77 7.61 17.19
CA VAL A 39 -10.65 7.39 18.36
C VAL A 39 -9.90 7.64 19.67
N ALA A 40 -8.63 7.24 19.77
CA ALA A 40 -7.81 7.49 20.95
C ALA A 40 -7.51 8.98 21.16
N ASP A 41 -7.16 9.71 20.09
CA ASP A 41 -6.97 11.17 20.14
C ASP A 41 -8.25 11.87 20.63
N MET A 42 -9.42 11.48 20.12
CA MET A 42 -10.72 12.02 20.55
C MET A 42 -11.06 11.67 22.01
N ALA A 43 -10.74 10.45 22.46
CA ALA A 43 -11.05 10.00 23.82
C ALA A 43 -10.16 10.66 24.89
N MET A 44 -8.94 11.05 24.51
CA MET A 44 -7.95 11.66 25.42
C MET A 44 -7.89 13.18 25.32
N ASP A 45 -8.76 13.79 24.50
CA ASP A 45 -8.78 15.24 24.21
C ASP A 45 -7.40 15.76 23.73
N MET A 46 -6.63 14.88 23.09
CA MET A 46 -5.30 15.20 22.56
C MET A 46 -5.42 15.71 21.13
N THR A 47 -4.65 16.74 20.80
CA THR A 47 -4.61 17.34 19.47
C THR A 47 -3.85 16.45 18.47
N THR A 48 -4.51 15.39 17.97
CA THR A 48 -4.09 14.63 16.77
C THR A 48 -2.66 14.07 16.77
N TRP A 49 -2.05 13.90 17.96
CA TRP A 49 -0.65 13.52 18.08
C TRP A 49 -0.45 12.05 17.70
N PHE A 50 -1.35 11.17 18.11
CA PHE A 50 -1.22 9.74 17.83
C PHE A 50 -1.38 9.46 16.33
N ASP A 51 -2.40 10.04 15.70
CA ASP A 51 -2.60 9.88 14.25
C ASP A 51 -1.44 10.47 13.44
N THR A 52 -0.91 11.64 13.82
CA THR A 52 0.22 12.26 13.12
C THR A 52 1.48 11.40 13.18
N ILE A 53 1.85 10.92 14.38
CA ILE A 53 3.04 10.06 14.56
C ILE A 53 2.89 8.76 13.78
N TYR A 54 1.70 8.14 13.86
CA TYR A 54 1.41 6.92 13.12
C TYR A 54 1.48 7.14 11.60
N GLY A 55 0.93 8.26 11.11
CA GLY A 55 0.99 8.65 9.69
C GLY A 55 2.42 8.76 9.17
N ILE A 56 3.31 9.42 9.93
CA ILE A 56 4.73 9.58 9.56
C ILE A 56 5.44 8.21 9.53
N LEU A 57 5.23 7.37 10.55
CA LEU A 57 5.86 6.04 10.62
C LEU A 57 5.35 5.11 9.51
N SER A 58 4.06 5.17 9.19
CA SER A 58 3.41 4.32 8.20
C SER A 58 3.60 4.78 6.75
N PHE A 59 4.11 6.00 6.54
CA PHE A 59 4.35 6.55 5.21
C PHE A 59 5.32 5.69 4.38
N ILE A 60 6.45 5.29 4.96
CA ILE A 60 7.46 4.44 4.32
C ILE A 60 6.89 3.06 3.92
N PRO A 61 6.27 2.28 4.83
CA PRO A 61 5.71 0.99 4.47
C PRO A 61 4.57 1.12 3.44
N MET A 62 3.77 2.19 3.49
CA MET A 62 2.72 2.43 2.49
C MET A 62 3.30 2.66 1.10
N LEU A 63 4.33 3.50 0.98
CA LEU A 63 5.00 3.74 -0.30
C LEU A 63 5.65 2.45 -0.84
N SER A 64 6.31 1.70 0.04
CA SER A 64 6.94 0.42 -0.31
C SER A 64 5.92 -0.61 -0.81
N ALA A 65 4.77 -0.74 -0.14
CA ALA A 65 3.71 -1.65 -0.56
C ALA A 65 3.15 -1.29 -1.95
N ILE A 66 2.95 0.00 -2.24
CA ILE A 66 2.52 0.49 -3.55
C ILE A 66 3.55 0.13 -4.64
N VAL A 67 4.83 0.41 -4.39
CA VAL A 67 5.92 0.12 -5.35
C VAL A 67 6.01 -1.37 -5.66
N ARG A 68 5.96 -2.24 -4.65
CA ARG A 68 5.99 -3.69 -4.88
C ARG A 68 4.80 -4.20 -5.66
N ARG A 69 3.62 -3.63 -5.40
CA ARG A 69 2.41 -4.04 -6.10
C ARG A 69 2.45 -3.61 -7.56
N LEU A 70 3.00 -2.44 -7.85
CA LEU A 70 3.28 -1.99 -9.21
C LEU A 70 4.29 -2.91 -9.91
N HIS A 71 5.36 -3.31 -9.23
CA HIS A 71 6.32 -4.27 -9.76
C HIS A 71 5.70 -5.64 -10.05
N ASP A 72 4.72 -6.08 -9.25
CA ASP A 72 4.01 -7.34 -9.44
C ASP A 72 3.18 -7.38 -10.73
N ILE A 73 2.69 -6.22 -11.20
CA ILE A 73 1.98 -6.09 -12.48
C ILE A 73 2.90 -5.68 -13.65
N ASN A 74 4.21 -5.86 -13.52
CA ASN A 74 5.24 -5.44 -14.48
C ASN A 74 5.19 -3.93 -14.83
N ARG A 75 4.83 -3.08 -13.85
CA ARG A 75 4.90 -1.61 -13.97
C ARG A 75 6.02 -1.06 -13.09
N SER A 76 6.62 0.04 -13.50
CA SER A 76 7.66 0.71 -12.70
C SER A 76 7.07 1.35 -11.44
N GLY A 77 7.84 1.39 -10.34
CA GLY A 77 7.43 2.03 -9.09
C GLY A 77 7.08 3.52 -9.22
N TYR A 78 7.57 4.20 -10.28
CA TYR A 78 7.25 5.60 -10.57
C TYR A 78 5.77 5.87 -10.82
N TRP A 79 4.99 4.86 -11.24
CA TRP A 79 3.54 4.99 -11.34
C TRP A 79 2.88 5.28 -9.98
N GLY A 80 3.58 5.02 -8.86
CA GLY A 80 3.20 5.45 -7.52
C GLY A 80 3.01 6.97 -7.40
N LEU A 81 3.84 7.74 -8.12
CA LEU A 81 3.82 9.21 -8.08
C LEU A 81 2.58 9.81 -8.74
N VAL A 82 1.85 9.02 -9.56
CA VAL A 82 0.57 9.44 -10.14
C VAL A 82 -0.43 9.84 -9.05
N PHE A 83 -0.28 9.32 -7.82
CA PHE A 83 -1.06 9.75 -6.65
C PHE A 83 -1.02 11.27 -6.41
N PHE A 84 0.08 11.96 -6.74
CA PHE A 84 0.20 13.41 -6.57
C PHE A 84 -0.61 14.23 -7.61
N ILE A 85 -1.18 13.60 -8.63
CA ILE A 85 -2.07 14.27 -9.58
C ILE A 85 -3.47 14.36 -8.92
N PRO A 86 -3.94 15.57 -8.55
CA PRO A 86 -5.21 15.71 -7.86
C PRO A 86 -6.38 15.22 -8.74
N ALA A 87 -7.42 14.71 -8.08
CA ALA A 87 -8.65 14.17 -8.65
C ALA A 87 -8.52 12.94 -9.57
N VAL A 88 -7.53 12.82 -10.45
CA VAL A 88 -7.41 11.65 -11.37
C VAL A 88 -6.42 10.62 -10.85
N GLY A 89 -5.35 11.08 -10.21
CA GLY A 89 -4.23 10.26 -9.77
C GLY A 89 -4.60 9.11 -8.85
N PRO A 90 -5.30 9.35 -7.73
CA PRO A 90 -5.69 8.30 -6.80
C PRO A 90 -6.57 7.22 -7.44
N PHE A 91 -7.54 7.59 -8.30
CA PHE A 91 -8.42 6.61 -8.96
C PHE A 91 -7.64 5.74 -9.95
N TRP A 92 -6.72 6.33 -10.72
CA TRP A 92 -5.85 5.58 -11.61
C TRP A 92 -4.93 4.63 -10.84
N LEU A 93 -4.38 5.08 -9.71
CA LEU A 93 -3.53 4.28 -8.85
C LEU A 93 -4.30 3.08 -8.28
N ILE A 94 -5.50 3.30 -7.77
CA ILE A 94 -6.38 2.23 -7.26
C ILE A 94 -6.66 1.20 -8.36
N TYR A 95 -6.98 1.65 -9.57
CA TYR A 95 -7.18 0.76 -10.72
C TYR A 95 -5.95 -0.13 -10.98
N LEU A 96 -4.74 0.45 -10.96
CA LEU A 96 -3.50 -0.33 -11.12
C LEU A 96 -3.28 -1.32 -9.98
N LEU A 97 -3.57 -0.93 -8.74
CA LEU A 97 -3.37 -1.77 -7.56
C LEU A 97 -4.33 -2.99 -7.55
N VAL A 98 -5.55 -2.83 -8.05
CA VAL A 98 -6.56 -3.89 -8.19
C VAL A 98 -6.21 -4.87 -9.32
N LYS A 99 -5.54 -4.40 -10.38
CA LYS A 99 -5.36 -5.14 -11.63
C LYS A 99 -4.71 -6.53 -11.47
N SER A 100 -5.32 -7.54 -12.08
CA SER A 100 -4.64 -8.61 -12.84
C SER A 100 -3.11 -8.61 -12.90
N THR A 101 -2.37 -9.48 -12.20
CA THR A 101 -1.06 -9.89 -12.75
C THR A 101 -1.39 -10.69 -14.02
N ASN A 102 -0.98 -10.17 -15.18
CA ASN A 102 -1.38 -10.70 -16.48
C ASN A 102 -0.69 -12.05 -16.73
N VAL A 103 -1.34 -13.15 -16.35
CA VAL A 103 -0.93 -14.51 -16.76
C VAL A 103 -1.04 -14.69 -18.28
N GLN A 104 -1.91 -13.91 -18.94
CA GLN A 104 -2.17 -13.97 -20.38
C GLN A 104 -0.92 -13.71 -21.26
N ASN A 105 -0.06 -12.77 -20.87
CA ASN A 105 1.10 -12.40 -21.70
C ASN A 105 2.18 -13.50 -21.72
N ASP A 106 2.26 -14.32 -20.67
CA ASP A 106 3.20 -15.44 -20.60
C ASP A 106 2.74 -16.61 -21.49
N GLN A 107 1.43 -16.74 -21.76
CA GLN A 107 0.90 -17.76 -22.65
C GLN A 107 1.00 -17.38 -24.14
N GLU A 108 0.87 -16.09 -24.48
CA GLU A 108 1.11 -15.60 -25.85
C GLU A 108 2.59 -15.57 -26.23
N ALA A 109 3.50 -15.43 -25.27
CA ALA A 109 4.95 -15.50 -25.51
C ALA A 109 5.48 -16.93 -25.70
N LEU A 110 4.68 -17.94 -25.37
CA LEU A 110 4.99 -19.37 -25.50
C LEU A 110 4.20 -20.05 -26.64
N ALA A 111 3.37 -19.30 -27.37
CA ALA A 111 2.60 -19.75 -28.54
C ALA A 111 3.22 -19.20 -29.83
#